data_AF-A0A964D6K9-F1
#
_entry.id   AF-A0A964D6K9-F1
#
_cell.length_a   1.000
_cell.length_b   1.000
_cell.length_c   1.000
_cell.angle_alpha   90.00
_cell.angle_beta   90.00
_cell.angle_gamma   90.00
#
_symmetry.space_group_name_H-M   'P 1'
#
loop_
_entity.id
_entity.type
_entity.pdbx_description
1 polymer ?
#
loop_
_entity_poly.entity_id
_entity_poly.type
_entity_poly.pdbx_seq_one_letter_code
_entity_poly.pdbx_strand_id
1 'polypeptide(L)'
;MAQKEDLFAEAAQNWDLERLYEAFAEAKRQISPRSRRGLTETEKLYLRGLLSGCSPAEIAKKMFQTPKSAEVYLCKTLYQYVKKLADLPNEPVGNWRNVCDRLQEAGFKTLSSSEFKMNNSLPTEALVKIVNIGFKESTVSIDINIRLEFPSSSKTPKTEDLDQKD
;
A
#
# COMPACT_ATOMS: atom_id res chain seq x y z
N MET A 1 -3.90 -13.84 28.31
CA MET A 1 -4.92 -13.00 27.64
C MET A 1 -4.24 -12.39 26.44
N ALA A 2 -4.66 -12.73 25.22
CA ALA A 2 -4.00 -12.21 24.01
C ALA A 2 -4.22 -10.69 23.94
N GLN A 3 -3.14 -9.93 24.06
CA GLN A 3 -3.16 -8.47 23.98
C GLN A 3 -3.75 -8.08 22.63
N LYS A 4 -4.88 -7.36 22.62
CA LYS A 4 -5.51 -6.89 21.38
C LYS A 4 -4.56 -5.99 20.56
N GLU A 5 -3.54 -5.47 21.20
CA GLU A 5 -2.48 -4.65 20.63
C GLU A 5 -1.62 -5.40 19.60
N ASP A 6 -1.50 -6.73 19.77
CA ASP A 6 -0.76 -7.65 18.89
C ASP A 6 -1.58 -8.10 17.67
N LEU A 7 -2.90 -7.86 17.68
CA LEU A 7 -3.75 -8.13 16.52
C LEU A 7 -3.28 -7.24 15.37
N PHE A 8 -2.89 -7.89 14.28
CA PHE A 8 -2.43 -7.23 13.05
C PHE A 8 -1.09 -6.49 13.21
N ALA A 9 -0.15 -7.06 13.99
CA ALA A 9 1.22 -6.54 14.11
C ALA A 9 1.92 -6.36 12.75
N GLU A 10 1.54 -7.15 11.74
CA GLU A 10 2.00 -7.04 10.35
C GLU A 10 1.76 -5.64 9.77
N ALA A 11 0.66 -4.96 10.16
CA ALA A 11 0.39 -3.59 9.72
C ALA A 11 1.45 -2.61 10.25
N ALA A 12 1.87 -2.76 11.50
CA ALA A 12 2.89 -1.89 12.10
C ALA A 12 4.27 -2.04 11.45
N GLN A 13 4.54 -3.18 10.80
CA GLN A 13 5.82 -3.45 10.13
C GLN A 13 5.89 -2.88 8.71
N ASN A 14 4.74 -2.73 8.05
CA ASN A 14 4.65 -2.32 6.65
C ASN A 14 4.09 -0.89 6.48
N TRP A 15 3.53 -0.29 7.52
CA TRP A 15 2.80 0.97 7.44
C TRP A 15 3.15 1.94 8.56
N ASP A 16 3.14 3.22 8.21
CA ASP A 16 3.43 4.32 9.12
C ASP A 16 2.17 4.64 9.94
N LEU A 17 1.92 3.82 10.95
CA LEU A 17 0.69 3.88 11.75
C LEU A 17 0.49 5.25 12.41
N GLU A 18 1.55 5.91 12.84
CA GLU A 18 1.46 7.22 13.50
C GLU A 18 0.90 8.27 12.53
N ARG A 19 1.49 8.34 11.34
CA ARG A 19 1.07 9.27 10.27
C ARG A 19 -0.32 8.94 9.74
N LEU A 20 -0.66 7.64 9.64
CA LEU A 20 -2.01 7.19 9.29
C LEU A 20 -3.03 7.58 10.36
N TYR A 21 -2.73 7.41 11.65
CA TYR A 21 -3.64 7.81 12.72
C TYR A 21 -3.86 9.32 12.76
N GLU A 22 -2.84 10.12 12.49
CA GLU A 22 -2.99 11.56 12.38
C GLU A 22 -3.86 11.95 11.19
N ALA A 23 -3.58 11.40 10.01
CA ALA A 23 -4.36 11.63 8.80
C ALA A 23 -5.83 11.24 8.99
N PHE A 24 -6.10 10.04 9.50
CA PHE A 24 -7.47 9.59 9.76
C PHE A 24 -8.15 10.42 10.87
N ALA A 25 -7.42 10.90 11.87
CA ALA A 25 -7.97 11.79 12.90
C ALA A 25 -8.39 13.13 12.30
N GLU A 26 -7.60 13.67 11.38
CA GLU A 26 -7.95 14.88 10.65
C GLU A 26 -9.17 14.68 9.76
N ALA A 27 -9.20 13.59 8.97
CA ALA A 27 -10.36 13.23 8.16
C ALA A 27 -11.63 13.07 9.00
N LYS A 28 -11.54 12.40 10.16
CA LYS A 28 -12.65 12.29 11.12
C LYS A 28 -13.10 13.65 11.64
N ARG A 29 -12.17 14.55 11.96
CA ARG A 29 -12.49 15.92 12.40
C ARG A 29 -13.22 16.71 11.31
N GLN A 30 -12.86 16.52 10.04
CA GLN A 30 -13.56 17.16 8.93
C GLN A 30 -14.98 16.61 8.73
N ILE A 31 -15.17 15.29 8.83
CA ILE A 31 -16.49 14.65 8.65
C ILE A 31 -17.41 14.92 9.85
N SER A 32 -16.85 14.93 11.05
CA SER A 32 -17.60 15.16 12.28
C SER A 32 -16.82 16.12 13.19
N PRO A 33 -17.00 17.44 13.03
CA PRO A 33 -16.29 18.45 13.81
C PRO A 33 -16.61 18.41 15.30
N ARG A 34 -17.73 17.75 15.67
CA ARG A 34 -18.15 17.52 17.06
C ARG A 34 -17.63 16.21 17.66
N SER A 35 -16.92 15.38 16.89
CA SER A 35 -16.44 14.08 17.35
C SER A 35 -15.17 14.18 18.18
N ARG A 36 -14.89 13.13 18.97
CA ARG A 36 -13.69 13.04 19.81
C ARG A 36 -12.43 13.23 18.96
N ARG A 37 -11.48 14.02 19.49
CA ARG A 37 -10.17 14.25 18.85
C ARG A 37 -9.40 12.93 18.78
N GLY A 38 -9.08 12.47 17.59
CA GLY A 38 -8.35 11.22 17.34
C GLY A 38 -9.20 9.99 17.01
N LEU A 39 -8.53 8.90 16.63
CA LEU A 39 -9.14 7.58 16.45
C LEU A 39 -9.32 6.89 17.81
N THR A 40 -10.47 6.25 17.97
CA THR A 40 -10.71 5.28 19.04
C THR A 40 -9.91 4.00 18.81
N GLU A 41 -9.67 3.23 19.88
CA GLU A 41 -8.93 1.96 19.80
C GLU A 41 -9.57 0.98 18.82
N THR A 42 -10.90 0.94 18.74
CA THR A 42 -11.63 0.15 17.75
C THR A 42 -11.31 0.59 16.33
N GLU A 43 -11.33 1.89 16.03
CA GLU A 43 -10.99 2.41 14.71
C GLU A 43 -9.54 2.06 14.34
N LYS A 44 -8.60 2.18 15.30
CA LYS A 44 -7.20 1.79 15.09
C LYS A 44 -7.06 0.30 14.78
N LEU A 45 -7.80 -0.57 15.47
CA LEU A 45 -7.78 -2.01 15.25
C LEU A 45 -8.30 -2.39 13.86
N TYR A 46 -9.45 -1.84 13.46
CA TYR A 46 -10.00 -2.08 12.13
C TYR A 46 -9.07 -1.54 11.03
N LEU A 47 -8.46 -0.38 11.24
CA LEU A 47 -7.48 0.18 10.32
C LEU A 47 -6.26 -0.74 10.18
N ARG A 48 -5.67 -1.21 11.30
CA ARG A 48 -4.57 -2.19 11.25
C ARG A 48 -4.99 -3.46 10.52
N GLY A 49 -6.20 -3.96 10.76
CA GLY A 49 -6.74 -5.11 10.04
C GLY A 49 -6.77 -4.93 8.52
N LEU A 50 -7.26 -3.78 8.05
CA LEU A 50 -7.25 -3.44 6.62
C LEU A 50 -5.83 -3.37 6.06
N LEU A 51 -4.93 -2.70 6.77
CA LEU A 51 -3.55 -2.47 6.35
C LEU A 51 -2.72 -3.77 6.30
N SER A 52 -3.03 -4.74 7.16
CA SER A 52 -2.48 -6.10 7.09
C SER A 52 -3.01 -6.93 5.93
N GLY A 53 -3.84 -6.36 5.04
CA GLY A 53 -4.41 -7.10 3.91
C GLY A 53 -5.53 -8.07 4.30
N CYS A 54 -6.08 -7.97 5.53
CA CYS A 54 -7.19 -8.81 5.94
C CYS A 54 -8.51 -8.29 5.33
N SER A 55 -9.36 -9.21 4.88
CA SER A 55 -10.71 -8.87 4.44
C SER A 55 -11.60 -8.47 5.63
N PRO A 56 -12.68 -7.70 5.43
CA PRO A 56 -13.63 -7.35 6.50
C PRO A 56 -14.14 -8.56 7.28
N ALA A 57 -14.31 -9.71 6.61
CA ALA A 57 -14.70 -10.96 7.24
C ALA A 57 -13.62 -11.54 8.17
N GLU A 58 -12.35 -11.51 7.74
CA GLU A 58 -11.22 -11.97 8.56
C GLU A 58 -10.99 -11.06 9.77
N ILE A 59 -11.17 -9.75 9.59
CA ILE A 59 -11.09 -8.78 10.68
C ILE A 59 -12.21 -9.06 11.70
N ALA A 60 -13.45 -9.28 11.24
CA ALA A 60 -14.57 -9.66 12.10
C ALA A 60 -14.26 -10.92 12.91
N LYS A 61 -13.73 -11.96 12.25
CA LYS A 61 -13.36 -13.23 12.88
C LYS A 61 -12.33 -13.02 14.00
N LYS A 62 -11.28 -12.23 13.75
CA LYS A 62 -10.27 -11.87 14.75
C LYS A 62 -10.82 -10.98 15.88
N MET A 63 -11.82 -10.15 15.59
CA MET A 63 -12.48 -9.27 16.54
C MET A 63 -13.67 -9.91 17.27
N PHE A 64 -13.91 -11.22 17.07
CA PHE A 64 -15.07 -11.96 17.60
C PHE A 64 -16.42 -11.29 17.27
N GLN A 65 -16.51 -10.70 16.07
CA GLN A 65 -17.71 -10.03 15.55
C GLN A 65 -18.24 -10.76 14.32
N THR A 66 -19.49 -10.47 13.96
CA THR A 66 -20.04 -10.99 12.70
C THR A 66 -19.46 -10.22 11.50
N PRO A 67 -19.18 -10.90 10.38
CA PRO A 67 -18.61 -10.27 9.19
C PRO A 67 -19.49 -9.11 8.68
N LYS A 68 -20.81 -9.26 8.80
CA LYS A 68 -21.79 -8.25 8.40
C LYS A 68 -21.69 -6.97 9.26
N SER A 69 -21.48 -7.10 10.57
CA SER A 69 -21.29 -5.93 11.45
C SER A 69 -19.97 -5.22 11.16
N ALA A 70 -18.89 -5.97 10.95
CA ALA A 70 -17.58 -5.41 10.57
C ALA A 70 -17.64 -4.65 9.23
N GLU A 71 -18.29 -5.24 8.23
CA GLU A 71 -18.45 -4.63 6.91
C GLU A 71 -19.28 -3.34 6.97
N VAL A 72 -20.41 -3.35 7.67
CA VAL A 72 -21.24 -2.15 7.86
C VAL A 72 -20.47 -1.07 8.60
N TYR A 73 -19.70 -1.43 9.62
CA TYR A 73 -18.87 -0.48 10.37
C TYR A 73 -17.79 0.13 9.48
N LEU A 74 -17.04 -0.69 8.74
CA LEU A 74 -15.99 -0.27 7.81
C LEU A 74 -16.54 0.69 6.75
N CYS A 75 -17.69 0.33 6.16
CA CYS A 75 -18.34 1.13 5.12
C CYS A 75 -18.86 2.48 5.64
N LYS A 76 -19.41 2.51 6.86
CA LYS A 76 -19.94 3.74 7.47
C LYS A 76 -18.87 4.65 8.07
N THR A 77 -17.72 4.11 8.46
CA THR A 77 -16.70 4.87 9.21
C THR A 77 -15.38 4.96 8.44
N LEU A 78 -14.60 3.89 8.40
CA LEU A 78 -13.25 3.89 7.84
C LEU A 78 -13.21 4.27 6.36
N TYR A 79 -14.14 3.78 5.54
CA TYR A 79 -14.17 4.16 4.12
C TYR A 79 -14.52 5.63 3.91
N GLN A 80 -15.30 6.24 4.82
CA GLN A 80 -15.57 7.69 4.77
C GLN A 80 -14.30 8.49 5.05
N TYR A 81 -13.50 8.06 6.03
CA TYR A 81 -12.23 8.70 6.34
C TYR A 81 -11.23 8.56 5.19
N VAL A 82 -11.11 7.36 4.60
CA VAL A 82 -10.25 7.12 3.43
C VAL A 82 -10.68 7.98 2.25
N LYS A 83 -11.99 8.08 1.99
CA LYS A 83 -12.53 8.89 0.90
C LYS A 83 -12.12 10.36 1.03
N LYS A 84 -12.05 10.87 2.27
CA LYS A 84 -11.54 12.21 2.56
C LYS A 84 -10.03 12.32 2.40
N LEU A 85 -9.28 11.33 2.83
CA LEU A 85 -7.82 11.31 2.68
C LEU A 85 -7.35 11.21 1.23
N ALA A 86 -8.05 10.42 0.43
CA ALA A 86 -7.74 10.25 -0.98
C ALA A 86 -8.24 11.42 -1.85
N ASP A 87 -8.91 12.42 -1.28
CA ASP A 87 -9.57 13.53 -1.99
C ASP A 87 -10.41 13.06 -3.20
N LEU A 88 -11.06 11.90 -3.08
CA LEU A 88 -11.89 11.31 -4.13
C LEU A 88 -13.37 11.46 -3.74
N PRO A 89 -14.02 12.61 -4.02
CA PRO A 89 -15.40 12.84 -3.64
C PRO A 89 -16.40 11.93 -4.37
N ASN A 90 -16.03 11.33 -5.50
CA ASN A 90 -17.00 10.68 -6.39
C ASN A 90 -16.71 9.21 -6.76
N GLU A 91 -15.58 8.64 -6.36
CA GLU A 91 -15.26 7.25 -6.69
C GLU A 91 -15.74 6.32 -5.56
N PRO A 92 -16.47 5.23 -5.87
CA PRO A 92 -16.79 4.25 -4.86
C PRO A 92 -15.48 3.64 -4.35
N VAL A 93 -15.29 3.66 -3.04
CA VAL A 93 -14.19 2.95 -2.33
C VAL A 93 -14.46 1.42 -2.37
N GLY A 94 -15.10 0.93 -3.44
CA GLY A 94 -15.85 -0.32 -3.53
C GLY A 94 -15.03 -1.60 -3.32
N ASN A 95 -13.72 -1.46 -3.11
CA ASN A 95 -12.89 -2.57 -2.68
C ASN A 95 -11.90 -2.08 -1.61
N TRP A 96 -11.89 -2.75 -0.46
CA TRP A 96 -10.95 -2.48 0.63
C TRP A 96 -9.48 -2.61 0.17
N ARG A 97 -9.22 -3.39 -0.87
CA ARG A 97 -7.89 -3.47 -1.50
C ARG A 97 -7.48 -2.15 -2.15
N ASN A 98 -8.43 -1.44 -2.74
CA ASN A 98 -8.17 -0.13 -3.34
C ASN A 98 -7.81 0.89 -2.27
N VAL A 99 -8.38 0.78 -1.06
CA VAL A 99 -7.97 1.62 0.09
C VAL A 99 -6.48 1.47 0.39
N CYS A 100 -5.98 0.23 0.47
CA CYS A 100 -4.56 -0.01 0.68
C CYS A 100 -3.73 0.58 -0.46
N ASP A 101 -4.12 0.35 -1.72
CA ASP A 101 -3.40 0.87 -2.88
C ASP A 101 -3.30 2.41 -2.82
N ARG A 102 -4.41 3.10 -2.55
CA ARG A 102 -4.45 4.57 -2.40
C ARG A 102 -3.59 5.08 -1.25
N LEU A 103 -3.61 4.42 -0.09
CA LEU A 103 -2.76 4.80 1.04
C LEU A 103 -1.27 4.55 0.74
N GLN A 104 -0.96 3.53 -0.05
CA GLN A 104 0.38 3.28 -0.55
C GLN A 104 0.80 4.38 -1.55
N GLU A 105 -0.06 4.76 -2.50
CA GLU A 105 0.18 5.87 -3.44
C GLU A 105 0.41 7.21 -2.72
N ALA A 106 -0.29 7.45 -1.61
CA ALA A 106 -0.11 8.64 -0.77
C ALA A 106 1.16 8.59 0.12
N GLY A 107 1.96 7.52 0.03
CA GLY A 107 3.25 7.40 0.72
C GLY A 107 3.12 7.12 2.22
N PHE A 108 2.05 6.45 2.65
CA PHE A 108 1.89 6.01 4.05
C PHE A 108 2.47 4.62 4.32
N LYS A 109 2.86 3.88 3.28
CA LYS A 109 3.50 2.58 3.43
C LYS A 109 4.96 2.81 3.83
N THR A 110 5.36 2.28 4.99
CA THR A 110 6.75 2.32 5.43
C THR A 110 7.52 1.46 4.45
N LEU A 111 8.56 2.03 3.83
CA LEU A 111 9.37 1.38 2.81
C LEU A 111 10.22 0.25 3.41
N SER A 112 9.60 -0.82 3.92
CA SER A 112 10.28 -2.08 4.18
C SER A 112 10.31 -2.88 2.88
N SER A 113 11.35 -2.58 2.10
CA SER A 113 11.71 -3.17 0.81
C SER A 113 10.91 -2.65 -0.38
N SER A 114 11.63 -1.91 -1.21
CA SER A 114 11.26 -1.51 -2.57
C SER A 114 10.69 -2.71 -3.34
N GLU A 115 9.37 -2.80 -3.47
CA GLU A 115 8.83 -3.36 -4.71
C GLU A 115 9.18 -2.34 -5.78
N PHE A 116 10.37 -2.49 -6.36
CA PHE A 116 10.67 -1.89 -7.64
C PHE A 116 9.51 -2.28 -8.54
N LYS A 117 8.65 -1.30 -8.84
CA LYS A 117 7.65 -1.40 -9.88
C LYS A 117 8.43 -1.44 -11.20
N MET A 118 9.07 -2.58 -11.45
CA MET A 118 9.79 -2.84 -12.67
C MET A 118 8.71 -2.94 -13.72
N ASN A 119 8.53 -1.84 -14.44
CA ASN A 119 7.67 -1.71 -15.59
C ASN A 119 8.06 -2.75 -16.65
N ASN A 120 7.60 -3.99 -16.47
CA ASN A 120 7.52 -5.16 -17.37
C ASN A 120 8.66 -5.44 -18.38
N SER A 121 9.80 -4.78 -18.31
CA SER A 121 10.99 -5.10 -19.09
C SER A 121 12.04 -5.63 -18.13
N LEU A 122 12.02 -6.95 -17.97
CA LEU A 122 13.17 -7.68 -17.44
C LEU A 122 14.37 -7.34 -18.37
N PRO A 123 15.55 -7.02 -17.81
CA PRO A 123 16.74 -6.81 -18.63
C PRO A 123 17.00 -8.09 -19.43
N THR A 124 17.26 -7.94 -20.73
CA THR A 124 17.50 -9.08 -21.62
C THR A 124 18.75 -9.83 -21.18
N GLU A 125 19.73 -9.09 -20.65
CA GLU A 125 20.95 -9.63 -20.07
C GLU A 125 21.31 -8.85 -18.80
N ALA A 126 21.62 -9.57 -17.72
CA ALA A 126 22.08 -9.01 -16.46
C ALA A 126 23.46 -9.57 -16.15
N LEU A 127 24.47 -8.70 -16.19
CA LEU A 127 25.85 -9.06 -15.84
C LEU A 127 26.19 -8.47 -14.47
N VAL A 128 26.38 -9.36 -13.50
CA VAL A 128 26.83 -9.01 -12.15
C VAL A 128 28.31 -9.36 -12.02
N LYS A 129 29.15 -8.37 -11.73
CA LYS A 129 30.56 -8.58 -11.42
C LYS A 129 30.82 -8.16 -9.99
N ILE A 130 31.17 -9.12 -9.15
CA ILE A 130 31.66 -8.84 -7.80
C ILE A 130 33.10 -8.36 -7.95
N VAL A 131 33.36 -7.12 -7.51
CA VAL A 131 34.67 -6.47 -7.64
C VAL A 131 35.55 -6.83 -6.46
N ASN A 132 35.01 -6.74 -5.24
CA ASN A 132 35.74 -7.08 -4.03
C ASN A 132 34.78 -7.60 -2.94
N ILE A 133 35.27 -8.53 -2.13
CA ILE A 133 34.58 -9.00 -0.93
C ILE A 133 35.56 -8.85 0.24
N GLY A 134 35.21 -7.98 1.18
CA GLY A 134 35.94 -7.80 2.43
C GLY A 134 35.16 -8.41 3.60
N PHE A 135 35.88 -9.04 4.51
CA PHE A 135 35.36 -9.45 5.81
C PHE A 135 36.17 -8.74 6.89
N LYS A 136 35.51 -7.98 7.76
CA LYS A 136 36.13 -7.31 8.90
C LYS A 136 35.26 -7.49 10.14
N GLU A 137 35.80 -8.18 11.14
CA GLU A 137 35.09 -8.55 12.37
C GLU A 137 33.77 -9.28 12.06
N SER A 138 32.64 -8.57 12.20
CA SER A 138 31.28 -9.06 11.93
C SER A 138 30.61 -8.40 10.72
N THR A 139 31.37 -7.60 9.94
CA THR A 139 30.85 -6.88 8.77
C THR A 139 31.41 -7.47 7.49
N VAL A 140 30.51 -7.86 6.58
CA VAL A 140 30.83 -8.21 5.19
C VAL A 140 30.65 -6.97 4.32
N SER A 141 31.68 -6.62 3.56
CA SER A 141 31.68 -5.51 2.60
C SER A 141 31.76 -6.10 1.19
N ILE A 142 30.80 -5.81 0.34
CA ILE A 142 30.75 -6.34 -1.03
C ILE A 142 30.69 -5.15 -1.98
N ASP A 143 31.72 -5.01 -2.81
CA ASP A 143 31.76 -4.03 -3.90
C ASP A 143 31.27 -4.71 -5.18
N ILE A 144 30.19 -4.19 -5.76
CA ILE A 144 29.48 -4.84 -6.88
C ILE A 144 29.36 -3.84 -8.03
N ASN A 145 29.76 -4.26 -9.23
CA ASN A 145 29.47 -3.56 -10.47
C ASN A 145 28.34 -4.29 -11.22
N ILE A 146 27.25 -3.57 -11.50
CA ILE A 146 26.06 -4.14 -12.13
C ILE A 146 25.86 -3.46 -13.49
N ARG A 147 25.71 -4.26 -14.55
CA ARG A 147 25.28 -3.79 -15.88
C ARG A 147 23.96 -4.44 -16.24
N LEU A 148 23.01 -3.61 -16.64
CA LEU A 148 21.67 -4.00 -17.04
C LEU A 148 21.43 -3.50 -18.46
N GLU A 149 21.06 -4.39 -19.37
CA GLU A 149 20.67 -4.04 -20.73
C GLU A 149 19.16 -4.21 -20.88
N PHE A 150 18.47 -3.13 -21.24
CA PHE A 150 17.02 -3.11 -21.37
C PHE A 150 16.62 -3.04 -22.83
N PRO A 151 15.53 -3.73 -23.24
CA PRO A 151 15.04 -3.64 -24.60
C PRO A 151 14.53 -2.22 -24.89
N SER A 152 15.15 -1.55 -25.87
CA SER A 152 14.73 -0.23 -26.31
C SER A 152 13.43 -0.37 -27.10
N SER A 153 12.30 0.02 -26.51
CA SER A 153 11.01 0.03 -27.20
C SER A 153 10.92 1.25 -28.12
N SER A 154 11.50 1.17 -29.32
CA SER A 154 11.14 2.07 -30.42
C SER A 154 10.15 1.36 -31.34
N LYS A 155 8.85 1.53 -31.07
CA LYS A 155 7.80 1.20 -32.02
C LYS A 155 7.18 2.51 -32.51
N THR A 156 7.76 3.10 -33.55
CA THR A 156 7.04 4.07 -34.39
C THR A 156 6.00 3.29 -35.21
N PRO A 157 4.69 3.56 -35.08
CA PRO A 157 3.71 2.96 -35.97
C PRO A 157 3.89 3.55 -37.38
N LYS A 158 4.14 2.66 -38.31
CA LYS A 158 4.25 2.87 -39.76
C LYS A 158 2.91 3.43 -40.25
N THR A 159 2.91 4.65 -40.77
CA THR A 159 1.77 5.23 -41.48
C THR A 159 1.55 4.42 -42.75
N GLU A 160 0.48 3.62 -42.79
CA GLU A 160 0.00 2.97 -44.02
C GLU A 160 -0.76 4.02 -44.84
N ASP A 161 0.00 4.67 -45.72
CA ASP A 161 -0.50 5.30 -46.93
C ASP A 161 -0.83 4.18 -47.92
N LEU A 162 -2.10 4.11 -48.34
CA LEU A 162 -2.50 3.47 -49.58
C LEU A 162 -3.64 4.30 -50.17
N ASP A 163 -3.23 5.35 -50.86
CA ASP A 163 -3.93 5.81 -52.06
C ASP A 163 -3.72 4.79 -53.19
N GLN A 164 -4.77 4.67 -54.01
CA GLN A 164 -4.76 4.35 -55.43
C GLN A 164 -5.15 2.95 -55.94
N LYS A 165 -6.04 3.06 -56.96
CA LYS A 165 -6.33 2.20 -58.12
C LYS A 165 -7.43 1.14 -57.98
N ASP A 166 -8.41 1.01 -58.89
CA ASP A 166 -8.64 1.50 -60.26
C ASP A 166 -10.14 1.79 -60.47
#